data_AF-A0A7T4QRL1-F1
#
_entry.id   AF-A0A7T4QRL1-F1
#
_cell.length_a   1.000
_cell.length_b   1.000
_cell.length_c   1.000
_cell.angle_alpha   90.00
_cell.angle_beta   90.00
_cell.angle_gamma   90.00
#
_symmetry.space_group_name_H-M   'P 1'
#
loop_
_entity.id
_entity.type
_entity.pdbx_description
1 polymer ?
#
loop_
_entity_poly.entity_id
_entity_poly.type
_entity_poly.pdbx_seq_one_letter_code
_entity_poly.pdbx_strand_id
1 'polypeptide(L)'
;MNNYKIFCLDNSELAQYEAYSKGYRSDIYVLLNGEYYHLYFYNIIRLRQDFDCEFKDYGYFSVEPNLILVKEVKLDFIEKTVQMLISDSYFDRIRPVQIPSHHVEQLQDLI
;
A
#
# COMPACT_ATOMS: atom_id res chain seq x y z
N MET A 1 12.95 10.79 -15.77
CA MET A 1 11.74 9.97 -15.59
C MET A 1 12.14 8.81 -14.71
N ASN A 2 11.60 8.72 -13.50
CA ASN A 2 11.87 7.57 -12.65
C ASN A 2 11.16 6.37 -13.27
N ASN A 3 11.91 5.31 -13.54
CA ASN A 3 11.33 4.06 -14.02
C ASN A 3 10.73 3.36 -12.80
N TYR A 4 9.40 3.28 -12.73
CA TYR A 4 8.70 2.63 -11.63
C TYR A 4 7.62 1.70 -12.14
N LYS A 5 7.30 0.68 -11.34
CA LYS A 5 6.16 -0.22 -11.53
C LYS A 5 5.43 -0.42 -10.21
N ILE A 6 4.13 -0.66 -10.29
CA ILE A 6 3.28 -0.94 -9.13
C ILE A 6 2.74 -2.36 -9.29
N PHE A 7 2.84 -3.13 -8.21
CA PHE A 7 2.41 -4.51 -8.15
C PHE A 7 1.45 -4.74 -6.99
N CYS A 8 0.72 -5.84 -7.07
CA CYS A 8 -0.06 -6.38 -5.97
C CYS A 8 0.02 -7.92 -5.93
N LEU A 9 -0.47 -8.55 -4.86
CA LEU A 9 -0.51 -10.02 -4.76
C LEU A 9 -1.74 -10.60 -5.47
N ASP A 10 -2.87 -9.89 -5.45
CA ASP A 10 -4.11 -10.29 -6.12
C ASP A 10 -4.78 -9.12 -6.83
N ASN A 11 -4.71 -9.07 -8.16
CA ASN A 11 -5.34 -8.03 -8.96
C ASN A 11 -6.76 -8.39 -9.45
N SER A 12 -7.40 -9.41 -8.88
CA SER A 12 -8.76 -9.79 -9.26
C SER A 12 -9.78 -8.67 -9.00
N GLU A 13 -10.87 -8.65 -9.78
CA GLU A 13 -11.98 -7.73 -9.55
C GLU A 13 -12.56 -7.84 -8.14
N LEU A 14 -12.55 -9.07 -7.58
CA LEU A 14 -12.98 -9.33 -6.21
C LEU A 14 -12.07 -8.61 -5.22
N ALA A 15 -10.75 -8.76 -5.32
CA ALA A 15 -9.79 -8.09 -4.44
C ALA A 15 -9.91 -6.55 -4.53
N GLN A 16 -10.12 -6.02 -5.75
CA GLN A 16 -10.34 -4.58 -5.94
C GLN A 16 -11.64 -4.10 -5.28
N TYR A 17 -12.74 -4.83 -5.45
CA TYR A 17 -14.02 -4.53 -4.80
C TYR A 17 -13.89 -4.60 -3.27
N GLU A 18 -13.24 -5.64 -2.75
CA GLU A 18 -13.02 -5.79 -1.33
C GLU A 18 -12.17 -4.67 -0.75
N ALA A 19 -11.07 -4.29 -1.42
CA ALA A 19 -10.22 -3.20 -0.97
C ALA A 19 -10.99 -1.87 -0.87
N TYR A 20 -11.78 -1.55 -1.89
CA TYR A 20 -12.65 -0.37 -1.89
C TYR A 20 -13.69 -0.41 -0.76
N SER A 21 -14.39 -1.55 -0.62
CA SER A 21 -15.48 -1.73 0.35
C SER A 21 -14.97 -1.74 1.79
N LYS A 22 -13.87 -2.46 2.06
CA LYS A 22 -13.24 -2.57 3.37
C LYS A 22 -12.44 -1.32 3.73
N GLY A 23 -11.98 -0.55 2.75
CA GLY A 23 -11.23 0.68 2.96
C GLY A 23 -9.75 0.46 3.28
N TYR A 24 -9.18 -0.70 2.95
CA TYR A 24 -7.74 -0.92 3.02
C TYR A 24 -7.21 -1.80 1.89
N ARG A 25 -5.91 -1.67 1.62
CA ARG A 25 -5.12 -2.56 0.79
C ARG A 25 -3.70 -2.65 1.32
N SER A 26 -3.24 -3.87 1.59
CA SER A 26 -1.98 -4.15 2.30
C SER A 26 -0.95 -4.89 1.45
N ASP A 27 -1.23 -5.11 0.18
CA ASP A 27 -0.44 -5.94 -0.71
C ASP A 27 0.22 -5.14 -1.84
N ILE A 28 0.42 -3.82 -1.67
CA ILE A 28 0.97 -2.96 -2.74
C ILE A 28 2.49 -2.88 -2.65
N TYR A 29 3.15 -3.17 -3.77
CA TYR A 29 4.59 -3.06 -3.91
C TYR A 29 4.95 -2.09 -5.04
N VAL A 30 5.92 -1.22 -4.78
CA VAL A 30 6.45 -0.29 -5.78
C VAL A 30 7.88 -0.69 -6.08
N LEU A 31 8.17 -1.06 -7.33
CA LEU A 31 9.54 -1.18 -7.82
C LEU A 31 9.99 0.18 -8.30
N LEU A 32 10.99 0.77 -7.65
CA LEU A 32 11.55 2.07 -8.00
C LEU A 32 13.07 1.95 -8.06
N ASN A 33 13.65 2.24 -9.22
CA ASN A 33 15.10 2.20 -9.45
C ASN A 33 15.77 0.86 -9.07
N GLY A 34 15.06 -0.26 -9.25
CA GLY A 34 15.56 -1.61 -8.97
C GLY A 34 15.29 -2.12 -7.55
N GLU A 35 14.75 -1.28 -6.67
CA GLU A 35 14.44 -1.62 -5.28
C GLU A 35 12.92 -1.72 -5.08
N TYR A 36 12.47 -2.67 -4.27
CA TYR A 36 11.06 -2.83 -3.93
C TYR A 36 10.71 -2.08 -2.64
N TYR A 37 9.54 -1.47 -2.60
CA TYR A 37 8.99 -0.80 -1.42
C TYR A 37 7.58 -1.33 -1.18
N HIS A 38 7.30 -1.72 0.07
CA HIS A 38 5.98 -2.19 0.47
C HIS A 38 5.20 -1.04 1.12
N LEU A 39 3.98 -0.82 0.64
CA LEU A 39 3.09 0.26 1.09
C LEU A 39 1.74 -0.32 1.53
N TYR A 40 1.18 0.29 2.56
CA TYR A 40 -0.19 0.04 3.00
C TYR A 40 -1.06 1.23 2.64
N PHE A 41 -2.28 0.99 2.18
CA PHE A 41 -3.22 2.04 1.79
C PHE A 41 -4.50 1.91 2.58
N TYR A 42 -4.83 2.89 3.42
CA TYR A 42 -6.06 2.92 4.18
C TYR A 42 -6.87 4.15 3.79
N ASN A 43 -8.20 4.07 3.91
CA ASN A 43 -9.00 5.27 4.09
C ASN A 43 -9.09 5.64 5.57
N ILE A 44 -9.51 6.88 5.85
CA ILE A 44 -9.58 7.37 7.24
C ILE A 44 -10.61 6.62 8.10
N ILE A 45 -11.65 6.05 7.49
CA ILE A 45 -12.69 5.32 8.21
C ILE A 45 -12.11 4.03 8.78
N ARG A 46 -11.36 3.28 7.96
CA ARG A 46 -10.68 2.06 8.38
C ARG A 46 -9.66 2.32 9.48
N LEU A 47 -8.78 3.32 9.32
CA LEU A 47 -7.79 3.65 10.35
C LEU A 47 -8.44 3.94 11.70
N ARG A 48 -9.55 4.69 11.72
CA ARG A 48 -10.28 4.98 12.96
C ARG A 48 -10.87 3.73 13.59
N GLN A 49 -11.46 2.85 12.78
CA GLN A 49 -12.02 1.59 13.27
C GLN A 49 -10.94 0.74 13.94
N ASP A 50 -9.79 0.57 13.28
CA ASP A 50 -8.70 -0.25 13.81
C ASP A 50 -8.08 0.40 15.06
N PHE A 51 -7.87 1.72 15.05
CA PHE A 51 -7.41 2.49 16.21
C PHE A 51 -8.34 2.34 17.40
N ASP A 52 -9.65 2.57 17.23
CA ASP A 52 -10.63 2.51 18.32
C ASP A 52 -10.70 1.10 18.93
N CYS A 53 -10.56 0.06 18.10
CA CYS A 53 -10.52 -1.33 18.58
C CYS A 53 -9.25 -1.61 19.38
N GLU A 54 -8.07 -1.39 18.79
CA GLU A 54 -6.80 -1.72 19.45
C GLU A 54 -6.54 -0.85 20.68
N PHE A 55 -6.87 0.44 20.61
CA PHE A 55 -6.68 1.33 21.75
C PHE A 55 -7.58 0.96 22.93
N LYS A 56 -8.82 0.53 22.66
CA LYS A 56 -9.73 0.05 23.70
C LYS A 56 -9.23 -1.26 24.33
N ASP A 57 -8.76 -2.19 23.51
CA ASP A 57 -8.42 -3.55 23.98
C ASP A 57 -7.00 -3.64 24.56
N TYR A 58 -6.05 -2.88 24.02
CA TYR A 58 -4.62 -2.95 24.34
C TYR A 58 -4.03 -1.66 24.91
N GLY A 59 -4.73 -0.52 24.80
CA GLY A 59 -4.23 0.78 25.26
C GLY A 59 -3.23 1.46 24.30
N TYR A 60 -2.98 0.88 23.13
CA TYR A 60 -2.15 1.45 22.07
C TYR A 60 -2.63 0.98 20.70
N PHE A 61 -2.22 1.69 19.65
CA PHE A 61 -2.42 1.28 18.25
C PHE A 61 -1.04 1.21 17.57
N SER A 62 -0.72 0.07 16.98
CA SER A 62 0.56 -0.12 16.28
C SER A 62 0.39 0.26 14.81
N VAL A 63 0.83 1.47 14.44
CA VAL A 63 0.73 1.95 13.05
C VAL A 63 1.64 1.13 12.14
N GLU A 64 1.09 0.64 11.03
CA GLU A 64 1.85 -0.07 9.99
C GLU A 64 2.93 0.84 9.37
N PRO A 65 4.18 0.35 9.22
CA PRO A 65 5.20 1.08 8.49
C PRO A 65 4.74 1.39 7.07
N ASN A 66 5.04 2.60 6.59
CA ASN A 66 4.68 3.07 5.26
C ASN A 66 3.16 3.07 4.96
N LEU A 67 2.33 3.25 5.99
CA LEU A 67 0.90 3.46 5.82
C LEU A 67 0.61 4.81 5.16
N ILE A 68 -0.09 4.76 4.04
CA ILE A 68 -0.56 5.90 3.26
C ILE A 68 -2.08 6.03 3.42
N LEU A 69 -2.53 7.21 3.84
CA LEU A 69 -3.95 7.52 3.90
C LEU A 69 -4.42 8.12 2.58
N VAL A 70 -5.44 7.48 1.99
CA VAL A 70 -6.06 7.90 0.73
C VAL A 70 -7.55 8.17 0.93
N LYS A 71 -8.12 8.98 0.04
CA LYS A 71 -9.55 9.27 0.07
C LYS A 71 -10.39 8.01 -0.14
N GLU A 72 -10.00 7.20 -1.13
CA GLU A 72 -10.65 5.95 -1.49
C GLU A 72 -9.57 4.93 -1.86
N VAL A 73 -9.76 3.67 -1.47
CA VAL A 73 -8.84 2.59 -1.80
C VAL A 73 -9.25 1.97 -3.14
N LYS A 74 -9.08 2.77 -4.20
CA LYS A 74 -9.31 2.39 -5.61
C LYS A 74 -8.00 2.37 -6.37
N LEU A 75 -7.96 1.58 -7.43
CA LEU A 75 -6.74 1.37 -8.23
C LEU A 75 -6.18 2.68 -8.80
N ASP A 76 -7.04 3.53 -9.38
CA ASP A 76 -6.63 4.83 -9.93
C ASP A 76 -6.18 5.83 -8.85
N PHE A 77 -6.75 5.76 -7.64
CA PHE A 77 -6.30 6.56 -6.50
C PHE A 77 -4.94 6.09 -5.98
N ILE A 78 -4.72 4.77 -5.89
CA ILE A 78 -3.44 4.18 -5.49
C ILE A 78 -2.35 4.58 -6.49
N GLU A 79 -2.59 4.44 -7.79
CA GLU A 79 -1.65 4.83 -8.84
C GLU A 79 -1.23 6.30 -8.71
N LYS A 80 -2.22 7.22 -8.71
CA LYS A 80 -1.97 8.66 -8.60
C LYS A 80 -1.22 8.99 -7.31
N THR A 81 -1.55 8.30 -6.22
CA THR A 81 -0.86 8.50 -4.94
C THR A 81 0.59 8.08 -5.01
N VAL A 82 0.90 6.91 -5.58
CA VAL A 82 2.29 6.48 -5.77
C VAL A 82 3.07 7.46 -6.65
N GLN A 83 2.48 7.96 -7.73
CA GLN A 83 3.10 9.00 -8.57
C GLN A 83 3.47 10.25 -7.78
N MET A 84 2.56 10.74 -6.93
CA MET A 84 2.82 11.89 -6.05
C MET A 84 3.88 11.59 -4.98
N LEU A 85 3.88 10.39 -4.40
CA LEU A 85 4.90 9.99 -3.42
C LEU A 85 6.30 9.93 -4.05
N ILE A 86 6.40 9.52 -5.32
CA ILE A 86 7.66 9.54 -6.07
C ILE A 86 8.12 10.98 -6.31
N SER A 87 7.21 11.91 -6.67
CA SER A 87 7.58 13.32 -6.87
C SER A 87 7.98 14.03 -5.58
N ASP A 88 7.42 13.60 -4.44
CA ASP A 88 7.63 14.21 -3.12
C ASP A 88 8.81 13.61 -2.35
N SER A 89 9.68 12.83 -3.02
CA SER A 89 10.84 12.17 -2.38
C SER A 89 10.45 11.34 -1.14
N TYR A 90 9.26 10.73 -1.15
CA TYR A 90 8.81 9.87 -0.06
C TYR A 90 9.72 8.65 0.12
N PHE A 91 10.10 8.02 -1.00
CA PHE A 91 10.91 6.79 -1.02
C PHE A 91 12.34 6.99 -0.50
N ASP A 92 12.86 8.21 -0.50
CA ASP A 92 14.17 8.54 0.07
C ASP A 92 14.19 8.40 1.61
N ARG A 93 13.00 8.36 2.24
CA ARG A 93 12.83 8.33 3.70
C ARG A 93 12.48 6.95 4.26
N ILE A 94 12.20 5.98 3.39
CA ILE A 94 11.79 4.64 3.79
C ILE A 94 12.79 3.61 3.26
N ARG A 95 12.84 2.45 3.92
CA ARG A 95 13.75 1.39 3.50
C ARG A 95 13.09 0.50 2.44
N PRO A 96 13.85 0.06 1.44
CA PRO A 96 13.38 -0.98 0.54
C PRO A 96 13.19 -2.30 1.30
N VAL A 97 12.33 -3.16 0.76
CA VAL A 97 12.06 -4.50 1.27
C VAL A 97 12.73 -5.54 0.39
N GLN A 98 13.27 -6.58 1.02
CA GLN A 98 13.74 -7.76 0.30
C GLN A 98 12.57 -8.70 0.08
N ILE A 99 12.20 -8.90 -1.18
CA ILE A 99 11.19 -9.88 -1.56
C ILE A 99 11.91 -11.15 -2.02
N PRO A 100 11.70 -12.31 -1.37
CA PRO A 100 12.26 -13.57 -1.84
C PRO A 100 11.86 -13.82 -3.30
N SER A 101 12.76 -14.33 -4.14
CA SER A 101 12.54 -14.44 -5.59
C SER A 101 11.24 -15.16 -5.97
N HIS A 102 10.87 -16.21 -5.22
CA HIS A 102 9.62 -16.97 -5.42
C HIS A 102 8.34 -16.21 -5.04
N HIS A 103 8.44 -15.11 -4.28
CA HIS A 103 7.33 -14.20 -4.01
C HIS A 103 7.20 -13.13 -5.10
N VAL A 104 8.30 -12.78 -5.80
CA VAL A 104 8.26 -11.85 -6.94
C VAL A 104 7.43 -12.42 -8.09
N GLU A 105 7.49 -13.73 -8.30
CA GLU A 105 6.67 -14.42 -9.33
C GLU A 105 5.15 -14.35 -9.05
N GLN A 106 4.76 -14.07 -7.80
CA GLN A 106 3.36 -13.93 -7.40
C GLN A 106 2.87 -12.48 -7.53
N LEU A 107 3.79 -11.52 -7.72
CA LEU A 107 3.44 -10.13 -7.92
C LEU A 107 2.81 -9.96 -9.30
N GLN A 108 1.58 -9.47 -9.30
CA GLN A 108 0.84 -9.12 -10.49
C GLN A 108 1.03 -7.62 -10.73
N ASP A 109 1.34 -7.25 -11.98
CA ASP A 109 1.31 -5.85 -12.39
C ASP A 109 -0.07 -5.27 -12.01
N LEU A 110 -0.06 -4.20 -11.24
CA LEU A 110 -1.29 -3.50 -10.88
C LEU A 110 -1.84 -2.73 -12.09
N ILE A 111 -0.94 -2.32 -12.99
CA ILE A 111 -1.17 -1.41 -14.15
C ILE A 111 -0.29 -1.85 -15.32
#